data_AF-A0AAU5UX57-F1
#
_entry.id   AF-A0AAU5UX57-F1
#
_cell.length_a   1.000
_cell.length_b   1.000
_cell.length_c   1.000
_cell.angle_alpha   90.00
_cell.angle_beta   90.00
_cell.angle_gamma   90.00
#
_symmetry.space_group_name_H-M   'P 1'
#
loop_
_entity.id
_entity.type
_entity.pdbx_description
1 polymer ?
#
loop_
_entity_poly.entity_id
_entity_poly.type
_entity_poly.pdbx_seq_one_letter_code
_entity_poly.pdbx_strand_id
1 'polypeptide(L)'
;MSPARLAMVSVLQYAENLTDRQAAEAVRCRLDWKYCLGLELDDSGFDHSVLSEFRDRMAQEDRADRLLAVMVDQLVAAGLVKRRGAVRTDSTHVLAAVRKLNRAELVTETLRAALEQVALADEQWLAPLITADWADRYGRPAIYHRLPKGKAALEEYALQVGADGMRLLRAVFSDQAPPRLRGLPQVEILRRVWVQQY
;
A
#
# COMPACT_ATOMS: atom_id res chain seq x y z
N MET A 1 -24.94 12.95 -14.04
CA MET A 1 -24.60 11.68 -14.74
C MET A 1 -25.22 10.51 -13.98
N SER A 2 -25.66 9.45 -14.66
CA SER A 2 -26.29 8.29 -13.99
C SER A 2 -25.23 7.38 -13.31
N PRO A 3 -25.58 6.67 -12.22
CA PRO A 3 -24.67 5.74 -11.55
C PRO A 3 -24.12 4.64 -12.46
N ALA A 4 -24.93 4.14 -13.40
CA ALA A 4 -24.48 3.13 -14.37
C ALA A 4 -23.38 3.68 -15.31
N ARG A 5 -23.46 4.94 -15.73
CA ARG A 5 -22.40 5.58 -16.52
C ARG A 5 -21.14 5.80 -15.69
N LEU A 6 -21.26 6.19 -14.42
CA LEU A 6 -20.11 6.33 -13.52
C LEU A 6 -19.39 4.99 -13.26
N ALA A 7 -20.15 3.89 -13.18
CA ALA A 7 -19.57 2.54 -13.13
C ALA A 7 -18.76 2.22 -14.39
N MET A 8 -19.32 2.48 -15.58
CA MET A 8 -18.61 2.28 -16.84
C MET A 8 -17.36 3.17 -16.96
N VAL A 9 -17.48 4.44 -16.57
CA VAL A 9 -16.33 5.36 -16.50
C VAL A 9 -15.25 4.82 -15.57
N SER A 10 -15.60 4.23 -14.43
CA SER A 10 -14.62 3.65 -13.49
C SER A 10 -13.87 2.46 -14.12
N VAL A 11 -14.55 1.66 -14.95
CA VAL A 11 -13.91 0.55 -15.69
C VAL A 11 -12.96 1.09 -16.76
N LEU A 12 -13.39 2.06 -17.58
CA LEU A 12 -12.55 2.68 -18.60
C LEU A 12 -11.35 3.42 -18.00
N GLN A 13 -11.57 4.13 -16.89
CA GLN A 13 -10.53 4.78 -16.11
C GLN A 13 -9.44 3.78 -15.69
N TYR A 14 -9.84 2.63 -15.17
CA TYR A 14 -8.89 1.58 -14.77
C TYR A 14 -8.18 0.96 -15.97
N ALA A 15 -8.93 0.60 -17.03
CA ALA A 15 -8.38 -0.03 -18.23
C ALA A 15 -7.33 0.85 -18.93
N GLU A 16 -7.50 2.17 -18.89
CA GLU A 16 -6.59 3.14 -19.50
C GLU A 16 -5.62 3.79 -18.49
N ASN A 17 -5.63 3.36 -17.22
CA ASN A 17 -4.77 3.89 -16.16
C ASN A 17 -4.82 5.42 -16.02
N LEU A 18 -6.04 5.98 -15.96
CA LEU A 18 -6.28 7.43 -15.90
C LEU A 18 -6.53 7.90 -14.46
N THR A 19 -6.06 9.11 -14.15
CA THR A 19 -6.48 9.84 -12.94
C THR A 19 -7.94 10.31 -13.07
N ASP A 20 -8.60 10.64 -11.95
CA ASP A 20 -10.00 11.12 -11.97
C ASP A 20 -10.20 12.35 -12.87
N ARG A 21 -9.23 13.26 -12.88
CA ARG A 21 -9.25 14.45 -13.74
C ARG A 21 -9.11 14.07 -15.21
N GLN A 22 -8.21 13.13 -15.52
CA GLN A 22 -8.06 12.64 -16.89
C GLN A 22 -9.27 11.85 -17.37
N ALA A 23 -9.93 11.08 -16.49
CA ALA A 23 -11.16 10.37 -16.82
C ALA A 23 -12.33 11.34 -17.07
N ALA A 24 -12.50 12.36 -16.21
CA ALA A 24 -13.51 13.40 -16.43
C ALA A 24 -13.25 14.17 -17.74
N GLU A 25 -11.99 14.48 -18.05
CA GLU A 25 -11.62 15.12 -19.31
C GLU A 25 -11.82 14.20 -20.53
N ALA A 26 -11.53 12.90 -20.39
CA ALA A 26 -11.78 11.91 -21.43
C ALA A 26 -13.27 11.84 -21.79
N VAL A 27 -14.16 11.89 -20.80
CA VAL A 27 -15.63 11.94 -21.02
C VAL A 27 -16.03 13.20 -21.80
N ARG A 28 -15.37 14.33 -21.53
CA ARG A 28 -15.67 15.63 -22.17
C ARG A 28 -15.16 15.69 -23.61
N CYS A 29 -13.95 15.21 -23.85
CA CYS A 29 -13.20 15.52 -25.06
C CYS A 29 -13.05 14.35 -26.03
N ARG A 30 -13.22 13.10 -25.59
CA ARG A 30 -12.97 11.93 -26.45
C ARG A 30 -14.25 11.30 -26.98
N LEU A 31 -14.29 11.14 -28.30
CA LEU A 31 -15.43 10.57 -29.03
C LEU A 31 -15.67 9.10 -28.71
N ASP A 32 -14.60 8.32 -28.50
CA ASP A 32 -14.68 6.90 -28.14
C ASP A 32 -15.36 6.69 -26.78
N TRP A 33 -15.04 7.53 -25.80
CA TRP A 33 -15.69 7.52 -24.49
C TRP A 33 -17.16 7.95 -24.57
N LYS A 34 -17.47 9.01 -25.31
CA LYS A 34 -18.87 9.45 -25.52
C LYS A 34 -19.70 8.38 -26.22
N TYR A 35 -19.14 7.72 -27.23
CA TYR A 35 -19.79 6.61 -27.92
C TYR A 35 -20.04 5.42 -26.97
N CYS A 36 -19.02 5.00 -26.21
CA CYS A 36 -19.13 3.90 -25.25
C CYS A 36 -20.19 4.18 -24.16
N LEU A 37 -20.29 5.43 -23.69
CA LEU A 37 -21.21 5.84 -22.64
C LEU A 37 -22.61 6.21 -23.15
N GLY A 38 -22.83 6.20 -24.47
CA GLY A 38 -24.06 6.66 -25.11
C GLY A 38 -24.39 8.11 -24.75
N LEU A 39 -23.39 8.99 -24.87
CA LEU A 39 -23.50 10.44 -24.62
C LEU A 39 -23.57 11.21 -25.93
N GLU A 40 -24.27 12.34 -25.91
CA GLU A 40 -24.28 13.30 -27.01
C GLU A 40 -22.90 13.94 -27.20
N LEU A 41 -22.60 14.35 -28.43
CA LEU A 41 -21.30 14.93 -28.79
C LEU A 41 -21.01 16.25 -28.05
N ASP A 42 -22.03 16.98 -27.64
CA ASP A 42 -21.96 18.23 -26.88
C ASP A 42 -22.13 18.02 -25.36
N ASP A 43 -22.23 16.77 -24.89
CA ASP A 43 -22.34 16.47 -23.46
C ASP A 43 -21.16 17.08 -22.68
N SER A 44 -21.47 17.80 -21.59
CA SER A 44 -20.51 18.57 -20.80
C SER A 44 -19.74 17.74 -19.77
N GLY A 45 -20.04 16.43 -19.66
CA GLY A 45 -19.41 15.51 -18.74
C GLY A 45 -19.85 15.74 -17.29
N PHE A 46 -18.89 15.62 -16.37
CA PHE A 46 -19.11 15.78 -14.94
C PHE A 46 -17.83 16.25 -14.24
N ASP A 47 -17.94 16.75 -13.01
CA ASP A 47 -16.76 17.12 -12.23
C ASP A 47 -16.03 15.90 -11.65
N HIS A 48 -14.70 15.87 -11.77
CA HIS A 48 -13.86 14.76 -11.32
C HIS A 48 -14.14 14.26 -9.88
N SER A 49 -14.56 15.12 -8.94
CA SER A 49 -14.88 14.73 -7.55
C SER A 49 -15.99 13.69 -7.46
N VAL A 50 -16.92 13.67 -8.43
CA VAL A 50 -18.03 12.72 -8.48
C VAL A 50 -17.54 11.28 -8.57
N LEU A 51 -16.37 11.01 -9.17
CA LEU A 51 -15.80 9.66 -9.21
C LEU A 51 -15.34 9.18 -7.83
N SER A 52 -14.73 10.07 -7.04
CA SER A 52 -14.33 9.75 -5.68
C SER A 52 -15.55 9.45 -4.82
N GLU A 53 -16.56 10.32 -4.84
CA GLU A 53 -17.80 10.10 -4.09
C GLU A 53 -18.54 8.83 -4.51
N PHE A 54 -18.56 8.55 -5.82
CA PHE A 54 -19.15 7.33 -6.35
C PHE A 54 -18.43 6.09 -5.81
N ARG A 55 -17.09 6.07 -5.85
CA ARG A 55 -16.31 4.93 -5.33
C ARG A 55 -16.45 4.78 -3.82
N ASP A 56 -16.48 5.87 -3.06
CA ASP A 56 -16.73 5.83 -1.62
C ASP A 56 -18.08 5.19 -1.30
N ARG A 57 -19.12 5.52 -2.07
CA ARG A 57 -20.45 4.89 -1.93
C ARG A 57 -20.48 3.44 -2.37
N MET A 58 -19.65 3.04 -3.34
CA MET A 58 -19.53 1.66 -3.82
C MET A 58 -18.72 0.78 -2.87
N ALA A 59 -17.77 1.36 -2.14
CA ALA A 59 -16.96 0.69 -1.13
C ALA A 59 -17.72 0.44 0.19
N GLN A 60 -18.88 1.08 0.37
CA GLN A 60 -19.79 0.78 1.46
C GLN A 60 -20.57 -0.50 1.16
N GLU A 61 -20.61 -1.41 2.13
CA GLU A 61 -21.34 -2.69 2.04
C GLU A 61 -20.84 -3.52 0.83
N ASP A 62 -21.65 -4.48 0.37
CA ASP A 62 -21.32 -5.34 -0.77
C ASP A 62 -21.78 -4.75 -2.12
N ARG A 63 -21.84 -3.40 -2.26
CA ARG A 63 -22.41 -2.77 -3.46
C ARG A 63 -21.57 -3.03 -4.71
N ALA A 64 -20.25 -2.97 -4.60
CA ALA A 64 -19.32 -3.31 -5.68
C ALA A 64 -19.47 -4.77 -6.10
N ASP A 65 -19.56 -5.69 -5.15
CA ASP A 65 -19.71 -7.12 -5.43
C ASP A 65 -21.06 -7.43 -6.09
N ARG A 66 -22.13 -6.78 -5.65
CA ARG A 66 -23.46 -6.90 -6.29
C ARG A 66 -23.44 -6.40 -7.72
N LEU A 67 -22.81 -5.26 -7.98
CA LEU A 67 -22.68 -4.73 -9.33
C LEU A 67 -21.87 -5.68 -10.23
N LEU A 68 -20.77 -6.23 -9.70
CA LEU A 68 -19.95 -7.22 -10.41
C LEU A 68 -20.76 -8.48 -10.72
N ALA A 69 -21.51 -9.00 -9.76
CA ALA A 69 -22.37 -10.18 -9.95
C ALA A 69 -23.38 -9.96 -11.08
N VAL A 70 -24.08 -8.82 -11.07
CA VAL A 70 -25.02 -8.45 -12.15
C VAL A 70 -24.31 -8.37 -13.50
N MET A 71 -23.13 -7.76 -13.58
CA MET A 71 -22.37 -7.69 -14.83
C MET A 71 -21.96 -9.07 -15.33
N VAL A 72 -21.46 -9.93 -14.44
CA VAL A 72 -21.06 -11.30 -14.80
C VAL A 72 -22.26 -12.09 -15.32
N ASP A 73 -23.42 -11.99 -14.66
CA ASP A 73 -24.64 -12.66 -15.11
C ASP A 73 -25.05 -12.22 -16.52
N GLN A 74 -24.98 -10.92 -16.80
CA GLN A 74 -25.27 -10.37 -18.13
C GLN A 74 -24.25 -10.83 -19.19
N LEU A 75 -22.96 -10.89 -18.84
CA LEU A 75 -21.92 -11.37 -19.74
C LEU A 75 -22.05 -12.88 -20.02
N VAL A 76 -22.48 -13.66 -19.04
CA VAL A 76 -22.82 -15.08 -19.22
C VAL A 76 -24.04 -15.23 -20.13
N ALA A 77 -25.09 -14.44 -19.91
CA ALA A 77 -26.29 -14.46 -20.75
C ALA A 77 -25.98 -14.06 -22.21
N ALA A 78 -25.06 -13.13 -22.42
CA ALA A 78 -24.57 -12.73 -23.74
C ALA A 78 -23.59 -13.73 -24.38
N GLY A 79 -23.23 -14.83 -23.69
CA GLY A 79 -22.30 -15.83 -24.19
C GLY A 79 -20.83 -15.37 -24.21
N LEU A 80 -20.52 -14.22 -23.60
CA LEU A 80 -19.16 -13.65 -23.53
C LEU A 80 -18.32 -14.31 -22.42
N VAL A 81 -18.96 -14.89 -21.41
CA VAL A 81 -18.31 -15.61 -20.31
C VAL A 81 -18.92 -17.01 -20.18
N LYS A 82 -18.07 -18.04 -20.09
CA LYS A 82 -18.53 -19.43 -19.91
C LYS A 82 -18.86 -19.70 -18.45
N ARG A 83 -20.04 -20.27 -18.18
CA ARG A 83 -20.55 -20.60 -16.82
C ARG A 83 -19.67 -21.61 -16.06
N ARG A 84 -18.93 -22.46 -16.78
CA ARG A 84 -17.95 -23.42 -16.25
C ARG A 84 -16.75 -23.52 -17.19
N GLY A 85 -15.60 -23.14 -16.69
CA GLY A 85 -14.30 -23.30 -17.33
C GLY A 85 -13.22 -23.25 -16.26
N ALA A 86 -12.07 -23.87 -16.48
CA ALA A 86 -10.92 -23.67 -15.61
C ALA A 86 -10.56 -22.18 -15.65
N VAL A 87 -11.01 -21.45 -14.64
CA VAL A 87 -10.60 -20.07 -14.44
C VAL A 87 -9.14 -20.17 -14.04
N ARG A 88 -8.23 -19.86 -14.97
CA ARG A 88 -6.92 -19.35 -14.55
C ARG A 88 -7.25 -18.03 -13.87
N THR A 89 -7.45 -18.09 -12.56
CA THR A 89 -7.44 -16.90 -11.75
C THR A 89 -5.99 -16.47 -11.72
N ASP A 90 -5.55 -15.77 -12.78
CA ASP A 90 -4.53 -14.76 -12.62
C ASP A 90 -5.23 -13.66 -11.81
N SER A 91 -5.47 -13.94 -10.52
CA SER A 91 -5.86 -12.95 -9.55
C SER A 91 -4.70 -11.97 -9.52
N THR A 92 -4.77 -10.95 -10.37
CA THR A 92 -4.16 -9.67 -10.06
C THR A 92 -4.88 -9.24 -8.81
N HIS A 93 -4.36 -9.65 -7.65
CA HIS A 93 -4.68 -9.03 -6.39
C HIS A 93 -4.50 -7.54 -6.63
N VAL A 94 -5.60 -6.78 -6.71
CA VAL A 94 -5.56 -5.33 -6.63
C VAL A 94 -5.19 -5.02 -5.18
N LEU A 95 -3.92 -5.24 -4.86
CA LEU A 95 -3.29 -4.52 -3.77
C LEU A 95 -3.39 -3.08 -4.21
N ALA A 96 -4.15 -2.30 -3.45
CA ALA A 96 -4.09 -0.85 -3.54
C ALA A 96 -2.62 -0.44 -3.72
N ALA A 97 -2.35 0.62 -4.48
CA ALA A 97 -1.02 1.22 -4.60
C ALA A 97 -0.48 1.79 -3.26
N VAL A 98 -0.96 1.27 -2.12
CA VAL A 98 -0.24 1.24 -0.86
C VAL A 98 0.90 0.25 -1.05
N ARG A 99 2.07 0.79 -1.37
CA ARG A 99 3.33 0.07 -1.40
C ARG A 99 3.44 -0.81 -0.15
N LYS A 100 3.24 -2.12 -0.30
CA LYS A 100 3.59 -3.07 0.75
C LYS A 100 5.09 -2.92 0.97
N LEU A 101 5.48 -2.50 2.16
CA LEU A 101 6.88 -2.54 2.58
C LEU A 101 7.38 -3.96 2.33
N ASN A 102 8.45 -4.10 1.54
CA ASN A 102 9.10 -5.39 1.45
C ASN A 102 9.69 -5.73 2.83
N ARG A 103 9.97 -7.02 3.09
CA ARG A 103 10.45 -7.47 4.41
C ARG A 103 11.62 -6.62 4.93
N ALA A 104 12.59 -6.31 4.07
CA ALA A 104 13.76 -5.51 4.44
C ALA A 104 13.38 -4.07 4.81
N GLU A 105 12.48 -3.43 4.07
CA GLU A 105 12.00 -2.09 4.40
C GLU A 105 11.22 -2.07 5.71
N LEU A 106 10.36 -3.09 5.93
CA LEU A 106 9.59 -3.20 7.17
C LEU A 106 10.52 -3.27 8.38
N VAL A 107 11.49 -4.18 8.37
CA VAL A 107 12.39 -4.36 9.52
C VAL A 107 13.30 -3.15 9.73
N THR A 108 13.81 -2.54 8.65
CA THR A 108 14.66 -1.34 8.74
C THR A 108 13.89 -0.13 9.25
N GLU A 109 12.70 0.14 8.72
CA GLU A 109 11.88 1.28 9.18
C GLU A 109 11.40 1.12 10.61
N THR A 110 11.06 -0.11 11.00
CA THR A 110 10.67 -0.39 12.38
C THR A 110 11.81 -0.11 13.35
N LEU A 111 13.03 -0.55 13.01
CA LEU A 111 14.21 -0.26 13.83
C LEU A 111 14.55 1.23 13.85
N ARG A 112 14.51 1.91 12.70
CA ARG A 112 14.71 3.35 12.61
C ARG A 112 13.72 4.12 13.50
N ALA A 113 12.43 3.80 13.40
CA ALA A 113 11.39 4.47 14.20
C ALA A 113 11.59 4.26 15.71
N ALA A 114 12.02 3.06 16.12
CA ALA A 114 12.36 2.79 17.51
C ALA A 114 13.59 3.58 17.97
N LEU A 115 14.65 3.65 17.14
CA LEU A 115 15.85 4.44 17.42
C LEU A 115 15.53 5.93 17.55
N GLU A 116 14.70 6.48 16.67
CA GLU A 116 14.27 7.88 16.75
C GLU A 116 13.49 8.18 18.02
N GLN A 117 12.55 7.30 18.41
CA GLN A 117 11.80 7.51 19.63
C GLN A 117 12.66 7.36 20.89
N VAL A 118 13.62 6.43 20.89
CA VAL A 118 14.58 6.28 21.99
C VAL A 118 15.51 7.48 22.06
N ALA A 119 15.99 8.00 20.93
CA ALA A 119 16.84 9.20 20.88
C ALA A 119 16.11 10.43 21.47
N LEU A 120 14.82 10.60 21.13
CA LEU A 120 13.98 11.66 21.69
C LEU A 120 13.75 11.50 23.20
N ALA A 121 13.71 10.27 23.70
CA ALA A 121 13.49 9.99 25.12
C ALA A 121 14.78 10.09 25.95
N ASP A 122 15.91 9.63 25.39
CA ASP A 122 17.20 9.55 26.08
C ASP A 122 18.38 9.37 25.10
N GLU A 123 18.83 10.47 24.50
CA GLU A 123 19.97 10.47 23.58
C GLU A 123 21.27 9.98 24.24
N GLN A 124 21.52 10.38 25.50
CA GLN A 124 22.75 10.04 26.23
C GLN A 124 22.85 8.54 26.48
N TRP A 125 21.73 7.89 26.78
CA TRP A 125 21.67 6.44 26.91
C TRP A 125 21.86 5.71 25.57
N LEU A 126 21.32 6.27 24.48
CA LEU A 126 21.40 5.65 23.15
C LEU A 126 22.78 5.77 22.52
N ALA A 127 23.46 6.91 22.70
CA ALA A 127 24.76 7.23 22.11
C ALA A 127 25.80 6.08 22.15
N PRO A 128 26.05 5.38 23.28
CA PRO A 128 27.02 4.28 23.33
C PRO A 128 26.62 3.02 22.53
N LEU A 129 25.36 2.90 22.12
CA LEU A 129 24.87 1.76 21.32
C LEU A 129 25.03 1.99 19.82
N ILE A 130 25.05 3.25 19.38
CA ILE A 130 25.11 3.62 17.95
C ILE A 130 26.53 3.41 17.42
N THR A 131 26.66 2.61 16.37
CA THR A 131 27.90 2.50 15.59
C THR A 131 27.83 3.40 14.35
N ALA A 132 28.97 3.63 13.69
CA ALA A 132 29.01 4.35 12.42
C ALA A 132 28.08 3.70 11.37
N ASP A 133 28.08 2.35 11.30
CA ASP A 133 27.20 1.61 10.39
C ASP A 133 25.71 1.82 10.67
N TRP A 134 25.33 2.04 11.94
CA TRP A 134 23.94 2.33 12.31
C TRP A 134 23.51 3.71 11.83
N ALA A 135 24.41 4.71 11.89
CA ALA A 135 24.15 6.03 11.35
C ALA A 135 23.92 5.97 9.83
N ASP A 136 24.75 5.21 9.10
CA ASP A 136 24.60 5.05 7.66
C ASP A 136 23.33 4.28 7.29
N ARG A 137 22.97 3.24 8.07
CA ARG A 137 21.85 2.34 7.73
C ARG A 137 20.48 2.86 8.19
N TYR A 138 20.41 3.48 9.35
CA TYR A 138 19.15 3.91 9.98
C TYR A 138 19.01 5.44 10.03
N GLY A 139 20.06 6.21 9.75
CA GLY A 139 19.98 7.68 9.74
C GLY A 139 19.10 8.26 8.63
N ARG A 140 18.58 7.42 7.72
CA ARG A 140 17.64 7.83 6.67
C ARG A 140 16.54 6.79 6.49
N PRO A 141 15.36 7.19 5.97
CA PRO A 141 14.30 6.24 5.66
C PRO A 141 14.75 5.16 4.67
N ALA A 142 14.32 3.92 4.94
CA ALA A 142 14.45 2.77 4.07
C ALA A 142 13.51 2.91 2.88
N ILE A 143 14.10 3.07 1.71
CA ILE A 143 13.39 3.15 0.43
C ILE A 143 14.05 2.13 -0.50
N TYR A 144 13.27 1.51 -1.37
CA TYR A 144 13.65 0.37 -2.19
C TYR A 144 14.94 0.60 -2.97
N HIS A 145 15.14 1.81 -3.48
CA HIS A 145 16.33 2.18 -4.24
C HIS A 145 17.61 2.33 -3.38
N ARG A 146 17.49 2.37 -2.04
CA ARG A 146 18.61 2.41 -1.08
C ARG A 146 18.94 1.05 -0.49
N LEU A 147 18.10 0.04 -0.72
CA LEU A 147 18.38 -1.30 -0.27
C LEU A 147 19.41 -1.98 -1.18
N PRO A 148 20.18 -2.95 -0.65
CA PRO A 148 21.05 -3.78 -1.47
C PRO A 148 20.30 -4.44 -2.61
N LYS A 149 20.98 -4.61 -3.75
CA LYS A 149 20.42 -5.26 -4.94
C LYS A 149 20.74 -6.76 -4.91
N GLY A 150 19.77 -7.56 -5.32
CA GLY A 150 19.91 -9.01 -5.39
C GLY A 150 19.44 -9.72 -4.11
N LYS A 151 18.94 -10.94 -4.30
CA LYS A 151 18.28 -11.70 -3.23
C LYS A 151 19.21 -11.99 -2.04
N ALA A 152 20.42 -12.47 -2.30
CA ALA A 152 21.38 -12.82 -1.25
C ALA A 152 21.78 -11.60 -0.41
N ALA A 153 22.09 -10.46 -1.05
CA ALA A 153 22.46 -9.23 -0.36
C ALA A 153 21.29 -8.66 0.47
N LEU A 154 20.05 -8.80 -0.01
CA LEU A 154 18.85 -8.43 0.76
C LEU A 154 18.63 -9.32 1.98
N GLU A 155 18.86 -10.63 1.85
CA GLU A 155 18.75 -11.58 2.96
C GLU A 155 19.81 -11.29 4.04
N GLU A 156 21.07 -11.10 3.64
CA GLU A 156 22.16 -10.74 4.54
C GLU A 156 21.89 -9.40 5.24
N TYR A 157 21.47 -8.39 4.49
CA TYR A 157 21.09 -7.10 5.04
C TYR A 157 19.95 -7.21 6.05
N ALA A 158 18.90 -7.98 5.74
CA ALA A 158 17.80 -8.17 6.68
C ALA A 158 18.27 -8.90 7.94
N LEU A 159 19.10 -9.94 7.83
CA LEU A 159 19.68 -10.63 8.99
C LEU A 159 20.51 -9.67 9.86
N GLN A 160 21.31 -8.80 9.25
CA GLN A 160 22.07 -7.80 9.97
C GLN A 160 21.16 -6.80 10.69
N VAL A 161 20.10 -6.32 10.03
CA VAL A 161 19.09 -5.48 10.68
C VAL A 161 18.43 -6.21 11.84
N GLY A 162 18.09 -7.49 11.67
CA GLY A 162 17.58 -8.36 12.73
C GLY A 162 18.49 -8.44 13.95
N ALA A 163 19.80 -8.63 13.74
CA ALA A 163 20.80 -8.65 14.80
C ALA A 163 20.88 -7.31 15.54
N ASP A 164 20.82 -6.20 14.80
CA ASP A 164 20.87 -4.86 15.37
C ASP A 164 19.62 -4.55 16.22
N GLY A 165 18.43 -4.90 15.74
CA GLY A 165 17.21 -4.71 16.53
C GLY A 165 17.16 -5.61 17.76
N MET A 166 17.72 -6.83 17.69
CA MET A 166 17.87 -7.69 18.86
C MET A 166 18.85 -7.07 19.88
N ARG A 167 19.93 -6.43 19.41
CA ARG A 167 20.85 -5.68 20.28
C ARG A 167 20.14 -4.53 20.99
N LEU A 168 19.33 -3.75 20.27
CA LEU A 168 18.53 -2.66 20.86
C LEU A 168 17.51 -3.20 21.88
N LEU A 169 16.75 -4.24 21.53
CA LEU A 169 15.78 -4.85 22.44
C LEU A 169 16.44 -5.38 23.71
N ARG A 170 17.57 -6.11 23.61
CA ARG A 170 18.32 -6.58 24.79
C ARG A 170 18.77 -5.42 25.67
N ALA A 171 19.23 -4.33 25.07
CA ALA A 171 19.64 -3.14 25.81
C ALA A 171 18.46 -2.50 26.54
N VAL A 172 17.35 -2.21 25.85
CA VAL A 172 16.17 -1.54 26.42
C VAL A 172 15.51 -2.38 27.52
N PHE A 173 15.48 -3.71 27.37
CA PHE A 173 14.88 -4.61 28.35
C PHE A 173 15.84 -5.07 29.45
N SER A 174 17.10 -4.62 29.45
CA SER A 174 18.06 -4.90 30.53
C SER A 174 17.73 -4.14 31.81
N ASP A 175 18.07 -4.70 32.97
CA ASP A 175 17.81 -4.08 34.29
C ASP A 175 18.51 -2.73 34.49
N GLN A 176 19.54 -2.44 33.70
CA GLN A 176 20.28 -1.17 33.74
C GLN A 176 19.65 -0.08 32.85
N ALA A 177 18.65 -0.41 32.03
CA ALA A 177 18.00 0.57 31.17
C ALA A 177 16.95 1.40 31.92
N PRO A 178 16.80 2.69 31.59
CA PRO A 178 15.72 3.51 32.13
C PRO A 178 14.34 2.85 31.87
N PRO A 179 13.52 2.60 32.91
CA PRO A 179 12.25 1.86 32.76
C PRO A 179 11.29 2.46 31.73
N ARG A 180 11.34 3.79 31.54
CA ARG A 180 10.54 4.53 30.56
C ARG A 180 10.76 4.05 29.11
N LEU A 181 11.94 3.55 28.76
CA LEU A 181 12.27 3.16 27.38
C LEU A 181 11.51 1.91 26.94
N ARG A 182 11.24 0.97 27.86
CA ARG A 182 10.48 -0.26 27.57
C ARG A 182 9.01 0.02 27.24
N GLY A 183 8.47 1.13 27.76
CA GLY A 183 7.08 1.55 27.54
C GLY A 183 6.87 2.37 26.26
N LEU A 184 7.92 2.66 25.49
CA LEU A 184 7.81 3.47 24.28
C LEU A 184 7.04 2.70 23.18
N PRO A 185 6.01 3.32 22.57
CA PRO A 185 5.21 2.67 21.53
C PRO A 185 6.01 2.02 20.39
N GLN A 186 7.05 2.68 19.88
CA GLN A 186 7.87 2.15 18.78
C GLN A 186 8.77 1.00 19.23
N VAL A 187 9.18 0.96 20.50
CA VAL A 187 9.92 -0.18 21.08
C VAL A 187 9.01 -1.40 21.18
N GLU A 188 7.75 -1.23 21.56
CA GLU A 188 6.77 -2.32 21.59
C GLU A 188 6.41 -2.80 20.18
N ILE A 189 6.29 -1.89 19.20
CA ILE A 189 6.12 -2.26 17.79
C ILE A 189 7.34 -3.05 17.30
N LEU A 190 8.56 -2.58 17.60
CA LEU A 190 9.80 -3.28 17.29
C LEU A 190 9.79 -4.71 17.82
N ARG A 191 9.43 -4.89 19.10
CA ARG A 191 9.34 -6.21 19.74
C ARG A 191 8.38 -7.14 18.99
N ARG A 192 7.18 -6.66 18.64
CA ARG A 192 6.17 -7.44 17.92
C ARG A 192 6.62 -7.81 16.51
N VAL A 193 7.20 -6.86 15.78
CA VAL A 193 7.71 -7.09 14.43
C VAL A 193 8.87 -8.08 14.47
N TRP A 194 9.75 -8.01 15.47
CA TRP A 194 10.86 -8.95 15.60
C TRP A 194 10.37 -10.38 15.79
N VAL A 195 9.40 -10.62 16.68
CA VAL A 195 8.79 -11.96 16.88
C VAL A 195 8.14 -12.51 15.60
N GLN A 196 7.65 -11.64 14.72
CA GLN A 196 7.01 -12.06 13.46
C GLN A 196 8.02 -12.32 12.34
N GLN A 197 9.19 -11.69 12.39
CA GLN A 197 10.16 -11.68 11.28
C GLN A 197 11.44 -12.49 11.55
N TYR A 198 11.70 -12.85 12.81
CA TYR A 198 12.87 -13.59 13.31
C TYR A 198 12.46 -14.54 14.43
#